data_AF-A0A804R349-F1
#
_entry.id   AF-A0A804R349-F1
#
_cell.length_a   1.000
_cell.length_b   1.000
_cell.length_c   1.000
_cell.angle_alpha   90.00
_cell.angle_beta   90.00
_cell.angle_gamma   90.00
#
_symmetry.space_group_name_H-M   'P 1'
#
loop_
_entity.id
_entity.type
_entity.pdbx_description
1 polymer ?
#
loop_
_entity_poly.entity_id
_entity_poly.type
_entity_poly.pdbx_seq_one_letter_code
_entity_poly.pdbx_strand_id
1 'polypeptide(L)'
;MIARRNPRGITGRTTPLPGFPTSTPQIANACVMFKAEDPKDKKFSYLHCWKILKDKPKWMDRRKEIGSAKKSATKKQKTTTNSSPASIANAIVVDAPLGGADHDEPSCRPDGKKKEKQKLRQRTSMEVVDYLIAKKKDSDLEKDLKKEERCNKAFALQEERMKLDKEKFAFQRQLEEDRIIGLDLSTMNYKQRQYYEDRQNEILARRFNI
;
A
#
# COMPACT_ATOMS: atom_id res chain seq x y z
N MET A 1 -23.53 58.53 43.52
CA MET A 1 -24.11 57.18 43.77
C MET A 1 -23.75 56.27 42.61
N ILE A 2 -23.29 55.07 42.96
CA ILE A 2 -22.83 53.98 42.08
C ILE A 2 -24.01 53.31 41.40
N ALA A 3 -23.90 52.98 40.10
CA ALA A 3 -24.21 51.64 39.58
C ALA A 3 -23.84 51.50 38.10
N ARG A 4 -22.76 50.75 37.85
CA ARG A 4 -22.41 50.16 36.54
C ARG A 4 -23.40 49.04 36.22
N ARG A 5 -23.85 48.91 34.96
CA ARG A 5 -24.15 47.59 34.35
C ARG A 5 -23.95 47.61 32.83
N ASN A 6 -23.13 46.64 32.42
CA ASN A 6 -22.58 46.31 31.11
C ASN A 6 -23.63 45.65 30.17
N PRO A 7 -23.53 45.74 28.83
CA PRO A 7 -24.40 45.03 27.89
C PRO A 7 -24.00 43.55 27.82
N ARG A 8 -24.98 42.65 27.99
CA ARG A 8 -24.78 41.20 27.81
C ARG A 8 -24.78 40.85 26.33
N GLY A 9 -23.76 40.08 25.94
CA GLY A 9 -23.45 39.72 24.58
C GLY A 9 -24.48 38.79 23.93
N ILE A 10 -24.58 38.95 22.61
CA ILE A 10 -25.23 38.04 21.70
C ILE A 10 -24.32 36.81 21.58
N THR A 11 -24.58 35.78 22.38
CA THR A 11 -24.01 34.45 22.15
C THR A 11 -24.88 33.74 21.12
N GLY A 12 -24.35 33.66 19.89
CA GLY A 12 -24.91 32.81 18.84
C GLY A 12 -24.93 31.37 19.32
N ARG A 13 -26.13 30.89 19.64
CA ARG A 13 -26.39 29.50 19.98
C ARG A 13 -26.43 28.71 18.67
N THR A 14 -25.27 28.31 18.16
CA THR A 14 -25.17 27.36 17.05
C THR A 14 -25.60 25.99 17.55
N THR A 15 -26.83 25.63 17.25
CA THR A 15 -27.39 24.29 17.48
C THR A 15 -26.56 23.26 16.70
N PRO A 16 -25.99 22.22 17.33
CA PRO A 16 -25.31 21.16 16.59
C PRO A 16 -26.38 20.27 15.93
N LEU A 17 -26.31 20.17 14.60
CA LEU A 17 -27.09 19.21 13.83
C LEU A 17 -26.75 17.78 14.29
N PRO A 18 -27.75 16.90 14.44
CA PRO A 18 -27.53 15.53 14.89
C PRO A 18 -27.09 14.66 13.71
N GLY A 19 -26.02 13.87 13.91
CA GLY A 19 -25.77 12.69 13.09
C GLY A 19 -24.67 12.82 12.02
N PHE A 20 -23.45 13.15 12.45
CA PHE A 20 -22.27 12.57 11.80
C PHE A 20 -21.47 11.83 12.88
N PRO A 21 -21.20 10.52 12.73
CA PRO A 21 -20.18 9.89 13.55
C PRO A 21 -18.86 10.54 13.15
N THR A 22 -18.40 11.51 13.94
CA THR A 22 -17.04 12.02 13.84
C THR A 22 -16.14 10.81 14.00
N SER A 23 -15.57 10.32 12.90
CA SER A 23 -14.58 9.23 12.92
C SER A 23 -13.22 9.74 13.40
N THR A 24 -13.06 11.07 13.51
CA THR A 24 -11.86 11.76 13.96
C THR A 24 -11.31 11.28 15.32
N PRO A 25 -12.11 11.03 16.39
CA PRO A 25 -11.59 10.54 17.65
C PRO A 25 -11.16 9.07 17.57
N GLN A 26 -11.83 8.25 16.74
CA GLN A 26 -11.45 6.85 16.55
C GLN A 26 -10.11 6.72 15.82
N ILE A 27 -9.88 7.58 14.82
CA ILE A 27 -8.62 7.62 14.08
C ILE A 27 -7.51 8.19 14.95
N ALA A 28 -7.79 9.24 15.74
CA ALA A 28 -6.82 9.78 16.69
C ALA A 28 -6.41 8.74 17.72
N ASN A 29 -7.37 8.00 18.31
CA ASN A 29 -7.10 6.90 19.22
C ASN A 29 -6.29 5.78 18.54
N ALA A 30 -6.69 5.36 17.33
CA ALA A 30 -5.93 4.36 16.57
C ALA A 30 -4.50 4.82 16.25
N CYS A 31 -4.29 6.12 15.98
CA CYS A 31 -2.95 6.67 15.76
C CYS A 31 -2.12 6.70 17.05
N VAL A 32 -2.74 6.92 18.21
CA VAL A 32 -2.08 6.85 19.53
C VAL A 32 -1.66 5.41 19.84
N MET A 33 -2.58 4.46 19.67
CA MET A 33 -2.30 3.02 19.87
C MET A 33 -1.16 2.54 18.96
N PHE A 34 -1.19 2.91 17.67
CA PHE A 34 -0.14 2.53 16.71
C PHE A 34 1.25 3.06 17.08
N LYS A 35 1.32 4.27 17.65
CA LYS A 35 2.59 4.85 18.12
C LYS A 35 3.07 4.23 19.43
N ALA A 36 2.16 3.79 20.29
CA ALA A 36 2.50 3.14 21.56
C ALA A 36 3.02 1.70 21.37
N GLU A 37 2.60 1.03 20.29
CA GLU A 37 2.97 -0.36 19.99
C GLU A 37 4.20 -0.49 19.06
N ASP A 38 4.56 0.56 18.31
CA ASP A 38 5.75 0.56 17.46
C ASP A 38 6.99 1.06 18.22
N PRO A 39 7.99 0.20 18.52
CA PRO A 39 9.23 0.60 19.18
C PRO A 39 10.10 1.55 18.34
N LYS A 40 9.76 1.79 17.06
CA LYS A 40 10.55 2.63 16.13
C LYS A 40 9.86 3.96 15.79
N ASP A 41 8.77 4.32 16.45
CA ASP A 41 7.97 5.55 16.23
C ASP A 41 7.76 5.86 14.74
N LYS A 42 7.44 4.83 13.93
CA LYS A 42 7.21 5.05 12.50
C LYS A 42 5.87 5.72 12.32
N LYS A 43 5.85 6.78 11.53
CA LYS A 43 4.61 7.43 11.11
C LYS A 43 3.82 6.45 10.25
N PHE A 44 2.50 6.36 10.46
CA PHE A 44 1.61 5.51 9.67
C PHE A 44 1.74 5.85 8.17
N SER A 45 2.45 5.01 7.41
CA SER A 45 2.88 5.29 6.04
C SER A 45 1.74 5.62 5.09
N TYR A 46 0.56 5.08 5.36
CA TYR A 46 -0.63 5.25 4.53
C TYR A 46 -1.60 6.32 5.05
N LEU A 47 -1.19 7.15 6.03
CA LEU A 47 -2.07 8.19 6.60
C LEU A 47 -2.48 9.21 5.54
N HIS A 48 -1.54 9.57 4.67
CA HIS A 48 -1.79 10.48 3.55
C HIS A 48 -2.79 9.89 2.56
N CYS A 49 -2.60 8.63 2.15
CA CYS A 49 -3.53 7.92 1.27
C CYS A 49 -4.93 7.83 1.89
N TRP A 50 -5.02 7.51 3.18
CA TRP A 50 -6.29 7.45 3.89
C TRP A 50 -7.01 8.81 3.91
N LYS A 51 -6.30 9.92 4.19
CA LYS A 51 -6.89 11.26 4.17
C LYS A 51 -7.49 11.65 2.82
N ILE A 52 -6.90 11.17 1.72
CA ILE A 52 -7.37 11.45 0.34
C ILE A 52 -8.54 10.54 -0.06
N LEU A 53 -8.50 9.28 0.35
CA LEU A 53 -9.46 8.27 -0.10
C LEU A 53 -10.75 8.24 0.75
N LYS A 54 -10.70 8.69 2.00
CA LYS A 54 -11.80 8.55 2.97
C LYS A 54 -13.11 9.23 2.52
N ASP A 55 -13.03 10.27 1.70
CA ASP A 55 -14.16 11.11 1.27
C ASP A 55 -14.59 10.82 -0.19
N LYS A 56 -13.95 9.86 -0.87
CA LYS A 56 -14.34 9.44 -2.22
C LYS A 56 -15.62 8.59 -2.17
N PRO A 57 -16.58 8.78 -3.10
CA PRO A 57 -17.90 8.12 -3.05
C PRO A 57 -17.80 6.59 -3.01
N LYS A 58 -16.93 6.02 -3.85
CA LYS A 58 -16.61 4.57 -3.87
C LYS A 58 -16.25 3.99 -2.49
N TRP A 59 -15.59 4.78 -1.64
CA TRP A 59 -15.14 4.34 -0.32
C TRP A 59 -16.13 4.69 0.80
N MET A 60 -16.92 5.76 0.60
CA MET A 60 -18.00 6.13 1.50
C MET A 60 -19.14 5.11 1.45
N ASP A 61 -19.54 4.68 0.25
CA ASP A 61 -20.61 3.70 0.07
C ASP A 61 -20.21 2.34 0.63
N ARG A 62 -18.95 1.92 0.39
CA ARG A 62 -18.40 0.71 0.99
C ARG A 62 -18.34 0.76 2.53
N ARG A 63 -18.14 1.93 3.13
CA ARG A 63 -18.20 2.10 4.60
C ARG A 63 -19.61 1.96 5.14
N LYS A 64 -20.61 2.47 4.42
CA LYS A 64 -22.04 2.30 4.76
C LYS A 64 -22.43 0.83 4.67
N GLU A 65 -22.01 0.14 3.61
CA GLU A 65 -22.26 -1.30 3.38
C GLU A 65 -21.69 -2.18 4.50
N ILE A 66 -20.42 -1.94 4.88
CA ILE A 66 -19.77 -2.66 5.99
C ILE A 66 -20.44 -2.35 7.33
N GLY A 67 -20.89 -1.10 7.53
CA GLY A 67 -21.63 -0.68 8.72
C GLY A 67 -23.03 -1.30 8.82
N SER A 68 -23.73 -1.50 7.69
CA SER A 68 -25.03 -2.16 7.64
C SER A 68 -24.93 -3.68 7.77
N ALA A 69 -23.89 -4.30 7.18
CA ALA A 69 -23.67 -5.75 7.24
C ALA A 69 -23.41 -6.23 8.69
N LYS A 70 -22.78 -5.40 9.52
CA LYS A 70 -22.60 -5.71 10.95
C LYS A 70 -23.91 -5.75 11.75
N LYS A 71 -24.99 -5.12 11.27
CA LYS A 71 -26.31 -5.14 11.94
C LYS A 71 -27.19 -6.33 11.51
N SER A 72 -26.90 -6.99 10.39
CA SER A 72 -27.70 -8.11 9.87
C SER A 72 -27.18 -9.50 10.26
N ALA A 73 -25.99 -9.62 10.88
CA ALA A 73 -25.36 -10.90 11.17
C ALA A 73 -25.75 -11.56 12.51
N THR A 74 -26.58 -10.93 13.35
CA THR A 74 -26.93 -11.45 14.70
C THR A 74 -28.20 -12.31 14.73
N LYS A 75 -28.65 -12.90 13.60
CA LYS A 75 -29.82 -13.79 13.60
C LYS A 75 -29.47 -15.16 13.02
N LYS A 76 -29.34 -16.13 13.95
CA LYS A 76 -29.32 -17.60 13.79
C LYS A 76 -27.96 -18.24 13.50
N GLN A 77 -27.25 -18.65 14.56
CA GLN A 77 -26.55 -19.93 14.58
C GLN A 77 -27.42 -20.92 15.36
N LYS A 78 -27.95 -21.95 14.68
CA LYS A 78 -28.47 -23.15 15.33
C LYS A 78 -27.43 -24.26 15.10
N THR A 79 -27.01 -24.82 16.23
CA THR A 79 -26.16 -25.98 16.44
C THR A 79 -26.76 -27.26 15.85
N THR A 80 -25.92 -28.14 15.28
CA THR A 80 -26.00 -29.61 15.43
C THR A 80 -24.67 -30.27 14.99
N THR A 81 -23.82 -30.52 15.98
CA THR A 81 -22.93 -31.69 16.13
C THR A 81 -23.76 -32.98 15.94
N ASN A 82 -23.28 -34.13 15.44
CA ASN A 82 -22.09 -34.90 15.83
C ASN A 82 -21.79 -36.00 14.80
N SER A 83 -20.51 -36.37 14.76
CA SER A 83 -19.92 -37.54 14.13
C SER A 83 -20.37 -38.88 14.76
N SER A 84 -20.36 -39.94 13.95
CA SER A 84 -20.42 -41.36 14.36
C SER A 84 -19.12 -41.77 15.09
N PRO A 85 -19.10 -42.79 15.97
CA PRO A 85 -18.61 -44.11 15.51
C PRO A 85 -19.10 -45.37 16.28
N ALA A 86 -18.80 -46.52 15.64
CA ALA A 86 -18.36 -47.81 16.19
C ALA A 86 -19.37 -48.95 16.48
N SER A 87 -18.97 -50.11 15.93
CA SER A 87 -19.48 -51.49 15.93
C SER A 87 -19.63 -52.17 17.29
N ILE A 88 -20.42 -53.26 17.36
CA ILE A 88 -20.01 -54.65 17.76
C ILE A 88 -21.23 -55.61 17.86
N ALA A 89 -21.11 -56.73 17.13
CA ALA A 89 -21.58 -58.13 17.24
C ALA A 89 -22.84 -58.63 18.03
N ASN A 90 -23.58 -59.50 17.31
CA ASN A 90 -24.17 -60.83 17.63
C ASN A 90 -25.22 -61.02 18.75
N ALA A 91 -26.39 -61.61 18.42
CA ALA A 91 -26.70 -63.05 18.58
C ALA A 91 -28.16 -63.45 18.27
N ILE A 92 -28.33 -64.37 17.31
CA ILE A 92 -29.14 -65.61 17.32
C ILE A 92 -30.66 -65.52 17.61
N VAL A 93 -31.50 -65.90 16.63
CA VAL A 93 -32.46 -67.03 16.76
C VAL A 93 -32.79 -67.60 15.37
N VAL A 94 -32.87 -68.92 15.34
CA VAL A 94 -32.98 -69.83 14.19
C VAL A 94 -34.46 -70.16 13.99
N ASP A 95 -34.95 -70.15 12.75
CA ASP A 95 -35.80 -71.24 12.23
C ASP A 95 -35.81 -71.24 10.70
N ALA A 96 -35.75 -72.43 10.10
CA ALA A 96 -35.75 -72.71 8.67
C ALA A 96 -37.06 -73.48 8.31
N PRO A 97 -37.32 -73.99 7.08
CA PRO A 97 -36.64 -73.81 5.78
C PRO A 97 -37.62 -73.53 4.61
N LEU A 98 -37.13 -73.08 3.44
CA LEU A 98 -37.33 -73.75 2.14
C LEU A 98 -36.75 -72.93 0.97
N GLY A 99 -35.89 -73.59 0.18
CA GLY A 99 -35.87 -73.45 -1.28
C GLY A 99 -34.84 -72.50 -1.91
N GLY A 100 -33.93 -73.08 -2.72
CA GLY A 100 -33.47 -72.43 -3.95
C GLY A 100 -31.99 -72.06 -4.03
N ALA A 101 -31.19 -73.05 -4.43
CA ALA A 101 -30.06 -73.03 -5.37
C ALA A 101 -29.28 -71.73 -5.72
N ASP A 102 -27.97 -71.96 -5.82
CA ASP A 102 -26.99 -71.38 -6.76
C ASP A 102 -26.07 -70.22 -6.31
N HIS A 103 -24.85 -70.67 -5.98
CA HIS A 103 -23.58 -70.31 -6.60
C HIS A 103 -22.98 -68.92 -6.35
N ASP A 104 -21.89 -68.93 -5.57
CA ASP A 104 -20.82 -67.93 -5.51
C ASP A 104 -20.38 -67.43 -6.90
N GLU A 105 -20.36 -66.10 -7.11
CA GLU A 105 -19.34 -65.47 -7.96
C GLU A 105 -19.27 -63.96 -7.66
N PRO A 106 -18.30 -63.51 -6.84
CA PRO A 106 -17.95 -62.10 -6.78
C PRO A 106 -17.13 -61.75 -8.03
N SER A 107 -17.83 -61.42 -9.12
CA SER A 107 -17.20 -61.05 -10.38
C SER A 107 -16.44 -59.74 -10.26
N CYS A 108 -15.16 -59.87 -9.93
CA CYS A 108 -14.20 -58.81 -9.78
C CYS A 108 -13.48 -58.62 -11.13
N ARG A 109 -13.57 -57.43 -11.77
CA ARG A 109 -12.61 -56.83 -12.77
C ARG A 109 -13.17 -55.54 -13.44
N PRO A 110 -12.37 -54.52 -13.90
CA PRO A 110 -10.94 -54.26 -13.69
C PRO A 110 -10.59 -52.79 -13.29
N ASP A 111 -9.69 -52.59 -12.33
CA ASP A 111 -9.22 -51.26 -11.83
C ASP A 111 -8.11 -50.62 -12.70
N GLY A 112 -8.14 -50.82 -14.03
CA GLY A 112 -7.09 -50.37 -14.94
C GLY A 112 -7.28 -48.95 -15.50
N LYS A 113 -8.53 -48.53 -15.74
CA LYS A 113 -8.84 -47.26 -16.43
C LYS A 113 -8.88 -46.03 -15.51
N LYS A 114 -8.96 -46.23 -14.18
CA LYS A 114 -9.14 -45.13 -13.20
C LYS A 114 -7.85 -44.34 -12.97
N LYS A 115 -6.71 -45.01 -12.85
CA LYS A 115 -5.38 -44.38 -12.67
C LYS A 115 -4.94 -43.59 -13.90
N GLU A 116 -5.16 -44.11 -15.11
CA GLU A 116 -4.78 -43.41 -16.35
C GLU A 116 -5.64 -42.16 -16.58
N LYS A 117 -6.97 -42.27 -16.39
CA LYS A 117 -7.89 -41.13 -16.45
C LYS A 117 -7.57 -40.08 -15.38
N GLN A 118 -7.16 -40.50 -14.18
CA GLN A 118 -6.71 -39.59 -13.12
C GLN A 118 -5.40 -38.89 -13.46
N LYS A 119 -4.41 -39.60 -14.03
CA LYS A 119 -3.16 -39.01 -14.52
C LYS A 119 -3.40 -38.01 -15.66
N LEU A 120 -4.32 -38.32 -16.57
CA LEU A 120 -4.74 -37.40 -17.62
C LEU A 120 -5.37 -36.14 -17.01
N ARG A 121 -6.34 -36.30 -16.09
CA ARG A 121 -6.94 -35.17 -15.36
C ARG A 121 -5.90 -34.33 -14.60
N GLN A 122 -4.91 -34.97 -13.97
CA GLN A 122 -3.82 -34.27 -13.28
C GLN A 122 -2.93 -33.48 -14.26
N ARG A 123 -2.58 -34.05 -15.41
CA ARG A 123 -1.82 -33.35 -16.46
C ARG A 123 -2.59 -32.15 -17.00
N THR A 124 -3.88 -32.33 -17.32
CA THR A 124 -4.73 -31.22 -17.76
C THR A 124 -4.87 -30.15 -16.69
N SER A 125 -4.97 -30.52 -15.40
CA SER A 125 -5.02 -29.54 -14.32
C SER A 125 -3.70 -28.80 -14.12
N MET A 126 -2.55 -29.45 -14.33
CA MET A 126 -1.23 -28.82 -14.29
C MET A 126 -1.10 -27.78 -15.41
N GLU A 127 -1.52 -28.15 -16.62
CA GLU A 127 -1.46 -27.30 -17.82
C GLU A 127 -2.32 -26.04 -17.68
N VAL A 128 -3.51 -26.16 -17.06
CA VAL A 128 -4.38 -25.02 -16.73
C VAL A 128 -3.72 -24.10 -15.69
N VAL A 129 -3.04 -24.66 -14.70
CA VAL A 129 -2.29 -23.88 -13.69
C VAL A 129 -1.11 -23.16 -14.34
N ASP A 130 -0.37 -23.80 -15.23
CA ASP A 130 0.75 -23.19 -15.95
C ASP A 130 0.29 -22.03 -16.83
N TYR A 131 -0.84 -22.18 -17.54
CA TYR A 131 -1.46 -21.11 -18.30
C TYR A 131 -1.84 -19.90 -17.43
N LEU A 132 -2.42 -20.14 -16.24
CA LEU A 132 -2.77 -19.08 -15.30
C LEU A 132 -1.53 -18.36 -14.76
N ILE A 133 -0.46 -19.08 -14.48
CA ILE A 133 0.82 -18.51 -14.03
C ILE A 133 1.44 -17.68 -15.16
N ALA A 134 1.47 -18.18 -16.40
CA ALA A 134 1.98 -17.46 -17.56
C ALA A 134 1.20 -16.15 -17.79
N LYS A 135 -0.14 -16.23 -17.83
CA LYS A 135 -1.02 -15.05 -17.96
C LYS A 135 -0.80 -14.02 -16.85
N LYS A 136 -0.54 -14.47 -15.63
CA LYS A 136 -0.23 -13.57 -14.51
C LYS A 136 1.14 -12.90 -14.70
N LYS A 137 2.17 -13.65 -15.09
CA LYS A 137 3.51 -13.11 -15.38
C LYS A 137 3.46 -12.07 -16.50
N ASP A 138 2.73 -12.33 -17.57
CA ASP A 138 2.57 -11.38 -18.68
C ASP A 138 1.90 -10.09 -18.21
N SER A 139 0.83 -10.19 -17.40
CA SER A 139 0.16 -9.02 -16.84
C SER A 139 1.03 -8.23 -15.86
N ASP A 140 1.87 -8.92 -15.08
CA ASP A 140 2.80 -8.28 -14.14
C ASP A 140 3.91 -7.55 -14.91
N LEU A 141 4.48 -8.15 -15.97
CA LEU A 141 5.46 -7.51 -16.86
C LEU A 141 4.89 -6.26 -17.53
N GLU A 142 3.66 -6.33 -18.06
CA GLU A 142 3.02 -5.18 -18.70
C GLU A 142 2.81 -4.02 -17.71
N LYS A 143 2.43 -4.33 -16.47
CA LYS A 143 2.29 -3.32 -15.41
C LYS A 143 3.63 -2.72 -15.01
N ASP A 144 4.69 -3.52 -14.97
CA ASP A 144 6.01 -3.06 -14.60
C ASP A 144 6.64 -2.19 -15.69
N LEU A 145 6.51 -2.56 -16.97
CA LEU A 145 6.87 -1.68 -18.09
C LEU A 145 6.16 -0.33 -18.00
N LYS A 146 4.85 -0.32 -17.73
CA LYS A 146 4.08 0.93 -17.55
C LYS A 146 4.51 1.75 -16.33
N LYS A 147 5.06 1.13 -15.29
CA LYS A 147 5.65 1.87 -14.15
C LYS A 147 7.01 2.43 -14.52
N GLU A 148 7.84 1.62 -15.18
CA GLU A 148 9.18 1.99 -15.62
C GLU A 148 9.13 3.18 -16.58
N GLU A 149 8.23 3.18 -17.57
CA GLU A 149 8.05 4.34 -18.46
C GLU A 149 7.72 5.63 -17.70
N ARG A 150 6.91 5.54 -16.64
CA ARG A 150 6.56 6.71 -15.80
C ARG A 150 7.73 7.15 -14.95
N CYS A 151 8.46 6.21 -14.36
CA CYS A 151 9.67 6.50 -13.57
C CYS A 151 10.76 7.12 -14.44
N ASN A 152 10.98 6.57 -15.64
CA ASN A 152 12.00 7.06 -16.56
C ASN A 152 11.69 8.48 -17.04
N LYS A 153 10.43 8.78 -17.40
CA LYS A 153 10.00 10.16 -17.73
C LYS A 153 10.25 11.13 -16.58
N ALA A 154 9.97 10.73 -15.34
CA ALA A 154 10.23 11.58 -14.17
C ALA A 154 11.73 11.79 -13.93
N PHE A 155 12.54 10.74 -14.09
CA PHE A 155 13.98 10.80 -13.93
C PHE A 155 14.63 11.68 -15.00
N ALA A 156 14.25 11.53 -16.28
CA ALA A 156 14.72 12.38 -17.36
C ALA A 156 14.43 13.87 -17.12
N LEU A 157 13.22 14.20 -16.65
CA LEU A 157 12.88 15.59 -16.28
C LEU A 157 13.72 16.10 -15.10
N GLN A 158 14.01 15.24 -14.12
CA GLN A 158 14.84 15.60 -12.97
C GLN A 158 16.30 15.83 -13.39
N GLU A 159 16.83 14.98 -14.27
CA GLU A 159 18.18 15.09 -14.81
C GLU A 159 18.36 16.39 -15.60
N GLU A 160 17.42 16.72 -16.50
CA GLU A 160 17.43 17.99 -17.25
C GLU A 160 17.34 19.19 -16.31
N ARG A 161 16.50 19.14 -15.28
CA ARG A 161 16.44 20.20 -14.26
C ARG A 161 17.78 20.37 -13.54
N MET A 162 18.41 19.26 -13.13
CA MET A 162 19.71 19.29 -12.47
C MET A 162 20.81 19.80 -13.40
N LYS A 163 20.74 19.49 -14.69
CA LYS A 163 21.67 19.97 -15.71
C LYS A 163 21.55 21.49 -15.88
N LEU A 164 20.33 22.00 -16.06
CA LEU A 164 20.08 23.44 -16.15
C LEU A 164 20.52 24.18 -14.87
N ASP A 165 20.27 23.61 -13.69
CA ASP A 165 20.70 24.22 -12.42
C ASP A 165 22.24 24.26 -12.31
N LYS A 166 22.95 23.21 -12.76
CA LYS A 166 24.42 23.18 -12.83
C LYS A 166 24.95 24.22 -13.81
N GLU A 167 24.38 24.34 -15.00
CA GLU A 167 24.77 25.33 -16.01
C GLU A 167 24.55 26.75 -15.50
N LYS A 168 23.40 27.03 -14.86
CA LYS A 168 23.14 28.33 -14.21
C LYS A 168 24.14 28.65 -13.13
N PHE A 169 24.48 27.68 -12.27
CA PHE A 169 25.47 27.89 -11.21
C PHE A 169 26.86 28.13 -11.80
N ALA A 170 27.24 27.40 -12.84
CA ALA A 170 28.52 27.58 -13.54
C ALA A 170 28.61 28.97 -14.19
N PHE A 171 27.54 29.41 -14.87
CA PHE A 171 27.45 30.73 -15.47
C PHE A 171 27.51 31.84 -14.42
N GLN A 172 26.77 31.69 -13.32
CA GLN A 172 26.80 32.65 -12.21
C GLN A 172 28.20 32.75 -11.58
N ARG A 173 28.88 31.61 -11.39
CA ARG A 173 30.26 31.57 -10.92
C ARG A 173 31.18 32.32 -11.89
N GLN A 174 31.03 32.09 -13.19
CA GLN A 174 31.85 32.75 -14.21
C GLN A 174 31.66 34.28 -14.19
N LEU A 175 30.43 34.77 -14.09
CA LEU A 175 30.15 36.21 -13.97
C LEU A 175 30.76 36.84 -12.72
N GLU A 176 30.69 36.15 -11.58
CA GLU A 176 31.29 36.66 -10.34
C GLU A 176 32.82 36.65 -10.43
N GLU A 177 33.40 35.62 -11.03
CA GLU A 177 34.83 35.54 -11.29
C GLU A 177 35.30 36.65 -12.25
N ASP A 178 34.55 36.93 -13.33
CA ASP A 178 34.84 38.04 -14.25
C ASP A 178 34.76 39.40 -13.54
N ARG A 179 33.77 39.57 -12.65
CA ARG A 179 33.66 40.76 -11.81
C ARG A 179 34.87 40.92 -10.89
N ILE A 180 35.33 39.83 -10.27
CA ILE A 180 36.49 39.86 -9.36
C ILE A 180 37.78 40.17 -10.14
N ILE A 181 37.98 39.55 -11.31
CA ILE A 181 39.13 39.82 -12.18
C ILE A 181 39.13 41.28 -12.67
N GLY A 182 37.97 41.82 -13.04
CA GLY A 182 37.82 43.20 -13.50
C GLY A 182 37.77 44.27 -12.41
N LEU A 183 37.88 43.89 -11.12
CA LEU A 183 37.80 44.84 -10.01
C LEU A 183 39.07 45.68 -9.91
N ASP A 184 38.93 47.01 -9.92
CA ASP A 184 40.06 47.92 -9.70
C ASP A 184 40.47 47.96 -8.22
N LEU A 185 41.76 47.71 -7.97
CA LEU A 185 42.35 47.65 -6.63
C LEU A 185 43.09 48.93 -6.24
N SER A 186 43.15 49.92 -7.13
CA SER A 186 43.83 51.20 -6.91
C SER A 186 43.30 51.94 -5.67
N THR A 187 41.98 51.86 -5.45
CA THR A 187 41.24 52.60 -4.42
C THR A 187 41.13 51.84 -3.08
N MET A 188 41.59 50.58 -3.02
CA MET A 188 41.40 49.70 -1.86
C MET A 188 42.54 49.81 -0.83
N ASN A 189 42.22 49.53 0.44
CA ASN A 189 43.22 49.40 1.51
C ASN A 189 44.16 48.20 1.28
N TYR A 190 45.38 48.24 1.80
CA TYR A 190 46.42 47.21 1.62
C TYR A 190 45.91 45.77 1.86
N LYS A 191 45.22 45.54 2.98
CA LYS A 191 44.68 44.19 3.30
C LYS A 191 43.63 43.71 2.29
N GLN A 192 42.80 44.62 1.79
CA GLN A 192 41.76 44.29 0.80
C GLN A 192 42.38 44.05 -0.56
N ARG A 193 43.34 44.88 -0.96
CA ARG A 193 44.10 44.71 -2.20
C ARG A 193 44.75 43.33 -2.24
N GLN A 194 45.49 42.94 -1.20
CA GLN A 194 46.13 41.62 -1.12
C GLN A 194 45.12 40.48 -1.27
N TYR A 195 43.98 40.55 -0.57
CA TYR A 195 42.93 39.53 -0.64
C TYR A 195 42.40 39.35 -2.07
N TYR A 196 42.12 40.45 -2.77
CA TYR A 196 41.60 40.37 -4.13
C TYR A 196 42.68 39.98 -5.15
N GLU A 197 43.94 40.39 -4.98
CA GLU A 197 45.06 39.93 -5.81
C GLU A 197 45.21 38.40 -5.72
N ASP A 198 45.23 37.85 -4.49
CA ASP A 198 45.32 36.40 -4.27
C ASP A 198 44.10 35.69 -4.89
N ARG A 199 42.91 36.27 -4.73
CA ARG A 199 41.67 35.72 -5.30
C ARG A 199 41.67 35.76 -6.83
N GLN A 200 42.15 36.83 -7.45
CA GLN A 200 42.30 36.94 -8.89
C GLN A 200 43.26 35.87 -9.41
N ASN A 201 44.41 35.68 -8.75
CA ASN A 201 45.38 34.63 -9.09
C ASN A 201 44.77 33.23 -8.99
N GLU A 202 44.01 32.93 -7.93
CA GLU A 202 43.29 31.65 -7.77
C GLU A 202 42.32 31.41 -8.94
N ILE A 203 41.56 32.42 -9.33
CA ILE A 203 40.60 32.33 -10.43
C ILE A 203 41.33 32.14 -11.77
N LEU A 204 42.41 32.90 -12.00
CA LEU A 204 43.23 32.80 -13.21
C LEU A 204 43.86 31.41 -13.32
N ALA A 205 44.45 30.87 -12.24
CA ALA A 205 45.00 29.52 -12.22
C ALA A 205 43.94 28.46 -12.57
N ARG A 206 42.74 28.56 -11.97
CA ARG A 206 41.62 27.64 -12.28
C ARG A 206 41.13 27.73 -13.72
N ARG A 207 41.20 28.91 -14.36
CA ARG A 207 40.75 29.12 -15.75
C ARG A 207 41.81 28.75 -16.78
N PHE A 208 43.08 29.00 -16.47
CA PHE A 208 44.20 28.78 -17.39
C PHE A 208 44.91 27.43 -17.18
N ASN A 209 44.55 26.64 -16.15
CA ASN A 209 45.20 25.35 -15.83
C ASN A 209 46.74 25.45 -15.86
N ILE A 210 47.28 26.50 -15.21
CA ILE A 210 48.71 26.65 -14.92
C ILE A 210 48.97 26.11 -13.52
#